data_AF-A0A5C7BK65-F1
#
_entry.id   AF-A0A5C7BK65-F1
#
_cell.length_a   1.000
_cell.length_b   1.000
_cell.length_c   1.000
_cell.angle_alpha   90.00
_cell.angle_beta   90.00
_cell.angle_gamma   90.00
#
_symmetry.space_group_name_H-M   'P 1'
#
loop_
_entity.id
_entity.type
_entity.pdbx_description
1 polymer ?
#
loop_
_entity_poly.entity_id
_entity_poly.type
_entity_poly.pdbx_seq_one_letter_code
_entity_poly.pdbx_strand_id
1 'polypeptide(L)'
;MKKIMLILLFLSFILNGHAQDETNKLKLHSISLAPLNLYFANRDGGFVVNLDVGFNYGKHIFKVYAGQGSQFKINFIGEAIQDSFDEYNIMYGRELQINEWLHIDFFGGLGFFNFKYDENSRREYTKGSVGLPLQSKIRFNINKNVALGLQLHSNINSATSIYQPGIFVQWRL
;
A
#
# COMPACT_ATOMS: atom_id res chain seq x y z
N MET A 1 8.97 -14.23 21.22
CA MET A 1 8.04 -13.74 22.26
C MET A 1 7.71 -12.24 22.12
N LYS A 2 8.69 -11.33 22.12
CA LYS A 2 8.45 -9.87 21.97
C LYS A 2 7.64 -9.48 20.71
N LYS A 3 7.88 -10.14 19.57
CA LYS A 3 7.16 -9.89 18.30
C LYS A 3 5.68 -10.30 18.36
N ILE A 4 5.36 -11.41 19.02
CA ILE A 4 3.97 -11.90 19.18
C ILE A 4 3.20 -10.96 20.12
N MET A 5 3.85 -10.46 21.17
CA MET A 5 3.25 -9.49 22.09
C MET A 5 2.92 -8.17 21.39
N LEU A 6 3.79 -7.70 20.48
CA LEU A 6 3.54 -6.49 19.69
C LEU A 6 2.36 -6.67 18.72
N ILE A 7 2.27 -7.84 18.07
CA ILE A 7 1.17 -8.19 17.17
C ILE A 7 -0.16 -8.29 17.93
N LEU A 8 -0.16 -8.93 19.10
CA LEU A 8 -1.36 -9.01 19.96
C LEU A 8 -1.79 -7.64 20.50
N LEU A 9 -0.82 -6.79 20.86
CA LEU A 9 -1.09 -5.41 21.25
C LEU A 9 -1.73 -4.64 20.08
N PHE A 10 -1.18 -4.77 18.87
CA PHE A 10 -1.72 -4.12 17.68
C PHE A 10 -3.12 -4.63 17.32
N LEU A 11 -3.37 -5.94 17.41
CA LEU A 11 -4.71 -6.52 17.25
C LEU A 11 -5.68 -6.01 18.33
N SER A 12 -5.23 -5.83 19.57
CA SER A 12 -6.09 -5.31 20.64
C SER A 12 -6.51 -3.85 20.41
N PHE A 13 -5.67 -3.02 19.78
CA PHE A 13 -6.06 -1.67 19.36
C PHE A 13 -7.08 -1.69 18.21
N ILE A 14 -6.96 -2.64 17.28
CA ILE A 14 -7.92 -2.82 16.19
C ILE A 14 -9.28 -3.30 16.73
N LEU A 15 -9.28 -4.22 17.70
CA LEU A 15 -10.49 -4.84 18.25
C LEU A 15 -11.29 -3.91 19.19
N ASN A 16 -10.62 -2.97 19.88
CA ASN A 16 -11.30 -1.99 20.74
C ASN A 16 -11.95 -0.82 19.96
N GLY A 17 -11.77 -0.74 18.63
CA GLY A 17 -12.39 0.29 17.79
C GLY A 17 -13.89 0.11 17.55
N HIS A 18 -14.48 -1.01 17.95
CA HIS A 18 -15.87 -1.39 17.60
C HIS A 18 -16.95 -0.99 18.63
N ALA A 19 -16.61 -0.30 19.72
CA ALA A 19 -17.54 -0.09 20.84
C ALA A 19 -18.04 1.36 21.05
N GLN A 20 -17.86 2.28 20.10
CA GLN A 20 -18.08 3.72 20.40
C GLN A 20 -18.98 4.44 19.41
N ASP A 21 -20.19 4.73 19.88
CA ASP A 21 -21.16 5.64 19.29
C ASP A 21 -20.64 7.09 19.20
N GLU A 22 -21.25 7.84 18.27
CA GLU A 22 -21.11 9.27 17.95
C GLU A 22 -20.39 9.62 16.63
N THR A 23 -21.00 10.57 15.94
CA THR A 23 -20.58 11.24 14.72
C THR A 23 -19.29 12.05 14.95
N ASN A 24 -18.32 11.95 14.02
CA ASN A 24 -16.98 12.57 14.08
C ASN A 24 -15.94 11.89 14.99
N LYS A 25 -15.88 10.55 14.99
CA LYS A 25 -14.76 9.79 15.56
C LYS A 25 -14.01 9.05 14.46
N LEU A 26 -12.72 8.79 14.70
CA LEU A 26 -11.88 7.98 13.82
C LEU A 26 -12.41 6.54 13.88
N LYS A 27 -12.87 5.98 12.75
CA LYS A 27 -13.34 4.59 12.68
C LYS A 27 -12.50 3.82 11.67
N LEU A 28 -12.32 2.53 11.93
CA LEU A 28 -11.73 1.63 10.94
C LEU A 28 -12.68 1.57 9.74
N HIS A 29 -12.17 1.92 8.56
CA HIS A 29 -12.96 2.07 7.35
C HIS A 29 -12.74 0.92 6.38
N SER A 30 -11.49 0.50 6.21
CA SER A 30 -11.15 -0.53 5.25
C SER A 30 -9.84 -1.26 5.55
N ILE A 31 -9.76 -2.49 5.09
CA ILE A 31 -8.51 -3.24 4.93
C ILE A 31 -8.44 -3.68 3.48
N SER A 32 -7.32 -3.47 2.81
CA SER A 32 -7.16 -3.76 1.39
C SER A 32 -5.86 -4.50 1.12
N LEU A 33 -5.93 -5.48 0.23
CA LEU A 33 -4.79 -6.29 -0.22
C LEU A 33 -4.74 -6.23 -1.74
N ALA A 34 -3.58 -5.88 -2.29
CA ALA A 34 -3.28 -6.08 -3.70
C ALA A 34 -2.19 -7.15 -3.80
N PRO A 35 -2.58 -8.41 -4.06
CA PRO A 35 -1.65 -9.54 -4.05
C PRO A 35 -0.74 -9.56 -5.28
N LEU A 36 -1.05 -8.79 -6.32
CA LEU A 36 -0.27 -8.74 -7.54
C LEU A 36 -0.47 -7.39 -8.24
N ASN A 37 0.50 -6.49 -8.07
CA ASN A 37 0.65 -5.31 -8.92
C ASN A 37 1.92 -5.41 -9.73
N LEU A 38 2.00 -4.61 -10.77
CA LEU A 38 3.24 -4.34 -11.47
C LEU A 38 3.86 -3.07 -10.90
N TYR A 39 5.18 -2.94 -10.89
CA TYR A 39 5.83 -1.63 -10.76
C TYR A 39 6.71 -1.32 -11.94
N PHE A 40 6.86 -0.03 -12.20
CA PHE A 40 7.76 0.54 -13.18
C PHE A 40 8.58 1.64 -12.50
N ALA A 41 9.90 1.56 -12.68
CA ALA A 41 10.89 2.53 -12.26
C ALA A 41 11.71 2.98 -13.49
N ASN A 42 12.58 3.98 -13.34
CA ASN A 42 13.36 4.54 -14.46
C ASN A 42 14.15 3.51 -15.29
N ARG A 43 14.53 2.38 -14.70
CA ARG A 43 15.35 1.35 -15.36
C ARG A 43 14.72 -0.04 -15.38
N ASP A 44 13.73 -0.29 -14.52
CA ASP A 44 13.32 -1.64 -14.15
C ASP A 44 11.82 -1.73 -13.90
N GLY A 45 11.30 -2.96 -13.94
CA GLY A 45 9.96 -3.28 -13.51
C GLY A 45 9.91 -4.61 -12.78
N GLY A 46 8.82 -4.84 -12.06
CA GLY A 46 8.67 -6.02 -11.21
C GLY A 46 7.26 -6.20 -10.69
N PHE A 47 7.12 -7.12 -9.75
CA PHE A 47 5.87 -7.34 -9.04
C PHE A 47 5.87 -6.64 -7.69
N VAL A 48 4.68 -6.26 -7.22
CA VAL A 48 4.48 -5.68 -5.89
C VAL A 48 3.30 -6.33 -5.21
N VAL A 49 3.46 -6.63 -3.93
CA VAL A 49 2.37 -6.94 -3.01
C VAL A 49 2.20 -5.74 -2.10
N ASN A 50 0.97 -5.29 -1.87
CA ASN A 50 0.71 -4.25 -0.87
C ASN A 50 -0.54 -4.51 -0.03
N LEU A 51 -0.48 -3.97 1.17
CA LEU A 51 -1.50 -4.03 2.21
C LEU A 51 -1.75 -2.61 2.70
N ASP A 52 -3.00 -2.22 2.84
CA ASP A 52 -3.37 -0.97 3.48
C ASP A 52 -4.55 -1.09 4.43
N VAL A 53 -4.52 -0.24 5.45
CA VAL A 53 -5.57 -0.08 6.45
C VAL A 53 -6.01 1.38 6.44
N GLY A 54 -7.28 1.61 6.16
CA GLY A 54 -7.91 2.92 6.10
C GLY A 54 -8.78 3.19 7.32
N PHE A 55 -8.76 4.42 7.80
CA PHE A 55 -9.58 4.94 8.88
C PHE A 55 -10.33 6.17 8.39
N ASN A 56 -11.63 6.27 8.63
CA ASN A 56 -12.41 7.46 8.27
C ASN A 56 -12.61 8.38 9.48
N TYR A 57 -12.60 9.68 9.21
CA TYR A 57 -13.01 10.74 10.13
C TYR A 57 -13.89 11.71 9.35
N GLY A 58 -15.21 11.57 9.46
CA GLY A 58 -16.16 12.29 8.62
C GLY A 58 -15.98 11.96 7.13
N LYS A 59 -15.63 12.97 6.32
CA LYS A 59 -15.39 12.82 4.86
C LYS A 59 -13.91 12.55 4.50
N HIS A 60 -13.06 12.36 5.49
CA HIS A 60 -11.63 12.19 5.33
C HIS A 60 -11.22 10.76 5.61
N ILE A 61 -10.25 10.24 4.86
CA ILE A 61 -9.69 8.91 5.06
C ILE A 61 -8.20 9.03 5.35
N PHE A 62 -7.76 8.51 6.48
CA PHE A 62 -6.35 8.34 6.83
C PHE A 62 -5.97 6.89 6.58
N LYS A 63 -4.82 6.65 5.97
CA LYS A 63 -4.42 5.32 5.53
C LYS A 63 -2.98 5.03 5.91
N VAL A 64 -2.75 3.85 6.46
CA VAL A 64 -1.42 3.26 6.61
C VAL A 64 -1.26 2.21 5.53
N TYR A 65 -0.18 2.29 4.77
CA TYR A 65 0.11 1.43 3.64
C TYR A 65 1.50 0.81 3.80
N ALA A 66 1.61 -0.47 3.46
CA ALA A 66 2.87 -1.20 3.37
C ALA A 66 2.93 -1.91 2.01
N GLY A 67 4.05 -1.75 1.30
CA GLY A 67 4.28 -2.37 0.00
C GLY A 67 5.66 -3.00 -0.07
N GLN A 68 5.76 -4.13 -0.75
CA GLN A 68 7.03 -4.79 -1.07
C GLN A 68 7.04 -5.14 -2.55
N GLY A 69 8.09 -4.72 -3.25
CA GLY A 69 8.26 -4.97 -4.67
C GLY A 69 9.60 -5.61 -5.00
N SER A 70 9.63 -6.37 -6.10
CA SER A 70 10.82 -7.11 -6.54
C SER A 70 10.85 -7.27 -8.06
N GLN A 71 12.02 -7.11 -8.67
CA GLN A 71 12.22 -7.07 -10.13
C GLN A 71 11.82 -8.39 -10.82
N PHE A 72 11.36 -8.30 -12.07
CA PHE A 72 11.21 -9.46 -12.95
C PHE A 72 12.58 -10.01 -13.38
N LYS A 73 12.95 -11.22 -12.95
CA LYS A 73 13.99 -12.02 -13.62
C LYS A 73 13.54 -13.46 -13.76
N ILE A 74 13.21 -13.88 -14.99
CA ILE A 74 13.00 -15.29 -15.33
C ILE A 74 14.38 -15.88 -15.62
N ASN A 75 15.05 -16.41 -14.60
CA ASN A 75 16.36 -17.02 -14.76
C ASN A 75 16.24 -18.53 -14.97
N PHE A 76 16.46 -18.99 -16.21
CA PHE A 76 16.64 -20.40 -16.53
C PHE A 76 18.04 -20.93 -16.20
N ILE A 77 19.05 -20.05 -16.02
CA ILE A 77 20.45 -20.43 -15.77
C ILE A 77 21.14 -19.32 -14.93
N GLY A 78 21.42 -19.58 -13.65
CA GLY A 78 22.34 -18.78 -12.81
C GLY A 78 21.69 -17.72 -11.90
N GLU A 79 22.40 -17.33 -10.83
CA GLU A 79 21.96 -16.43 -9.76
C GLU A 79 21.54 -15.05 -10.29
N ALA A 80 20.23 -14.78 -10.28
CA ALA A 80 19.68 -13.46 -10.51
C ALA A 80 19.62 -12.71 -9.19
N ILE A 81 20.55 -11.78 -9.02
CA ILE A 81 20.39 -10.68 -8.08
C ILE A 81 19.14 -9.87 -8.49
N GLN A 82 18.29 -9.54 -7.53
CA GLN A 82 16.95 -9.02 -7.76
C GLN A 82 16.77 -7.68 -7.03
N ASP A 83 16.67 -6.59 -7.78
CA ASP A 83 16.35 -5.29 -7.21
C ASP A 83 14.99 -5.38 -6.49
N SER A 84 14.93 -4.85 -5.28
CA SER A 84 13.73 -4.91 -4.46
C SER A 84 13.53 -3.63 -3.67
N PHE A 85 12.30 -3.40 -3.22
CA PHE A 85 12.01 -2.30 -2.33
C PHE A 85 10.95 -2.66 -1.31
N ASP A 86 11.02 -1.97 -0.18
CA ASP A 86 9.98 -1.93 0.83
C ASP A 86 9.54 -0.47 1.00
N GLU A 87 8.24 -0.24 1.15
CA GLU A 87 7.69 1.09 1.41
C GLU A 87 6.65 1.07 2.52
N TYR A 88 6.65 2.12 3.33
CA TYR A 88 5.71 2.31 4.44
C TYR A 88 5.20 3.75 4.41
N ASN A 89 3.90 3.92 4.16
CA ASN A 89 3.30 5.20 3.84
C ASN A 89 2.20 5.55 4.83
N ILE A 90 2.14 6.81 5.24
CA ILE A 90 1.00 7.41 5.92
C ILE A 90 0.36 8.39 4.95
N MET A 91 -0.90 8.19 4.64
CA MET A 91 -1.59 8.93 3.58
C MET A 91 -2.91 9.51 4.08
N TYR A 92 -3.27 10.64 3.52
CA TYR A 92 -4.56 11.28 3.69
C TYR A 92 -5.28 11.31 2.35
N GLY A 93 -6.59 11.10 2.37
CA GLY A 93 -7.39 11.04 1.16
C GLY A 93 -8.87 11.31 1.36
N ARG A 94 -9.59 11.24 0.25
CA ARG A 94 -11.04 11.38 0.19
C ARG A 94 -11.62 10.40 -0.83
N GLU A 95 -12.83 9.97 -0.53
CA GLU A 95 -13.66 9.14 -1.41
C GLU A 95 -14.60 10.04 -2.21
N LEU A 96 -14.66 9.79 -3.52
CA LEU A 96 -15.65 10.31 -4.45
C LEU A 96 -16.61 9.17 -4.81
N GLN A 97 -17.83 9.23 -4.29
CA GLN A 97 -18.89 8.31 -4.67
C GLN A 97 -19.52 8.77 -5.98
N ILE A 98 -19.38 7.97 -7.04
CA ILE A 98 -20.02 8.25 -8.33
C ILE A 98 -21.45 7.72 -8.33
N ASN A 99 -21.63 6.49 -7.85
CA ASN A 99 -22.92 5.84 -7.63
C ASN A 99 -22.76 4.76 -6.54
N GLU A 100 -23.76 3.89 -6.36
CA GLU A 100 -23.72 2.85 -5.30
C GLU A 100 -22.67 1.76 -5.53
N TRP A 101 -22.28 1.50 -6.79
CA TRP A 101 -21.38 0.41 -7.16
C TRP A 101 -19.97 0.87 -7.54
N LEU A 102 -19.77 2.16 -7.86
CA LEU A 102 -18.52 2.73 -8.34
C LEU A 102 -18.08 3.90 -7.46
N HIS A 103 -16.91 3.76 -6.85
CA HIS A 103 -16.28 4.79 -6.02
C HIS A 103 -14.84 5.03 -6.48
N ILE A 104 -14.35 6.26 -6.33
CA ILE A 104 -12.97 6.62 -6.64
C ILE A 104 -12.35 7.25 -5.41
N ASP A 105 -11.24 6.71 -4.93
CA ASP A 105 -10.50 7.27 -3.79
C ASP A 105 -9.21 7.92 -4.26
N PHE A 106 -8.88 9.07 -3.69
CA PHE A 106 -7.61 9.76 -3.94
C PHE A 106 -6.87 9.96 -2.63
N PHE A 107 -5.58 9.64 -2.64
CA PHE A 107 -4.69 9.75 -1.48
C PHE A 107 -3.37 10.41 -1.84
N GLY A 108 -2.82 11.19 -0.91
CA GLY A 108 -1.46 11.69 -0.93
C GLY A 108 -0.87 11.67 0.48
N GLY A 109 0.45 11.58 0.61
CA GLY A 109 1.05 11.50 1.93
C GLY A 109 2.55 11.59 1.97
N LEU A 110 3.11 11.01 3.03
CA LEU A 110 4.54 10.85 3.26
C LEU A 110 4.85 9.38 3.51
N GLY A 111 6.01 8.95 3.03
CA GLY A 111 6.40 7.56 3.10
C GLY A 111 7.89 7.37 3.32
N PHE A 112 8.23 6.30 4.02
CA PHE A 112 9.60 5.79 4.02
C PHE A 112 9.73 4.77 2.89
N PHE A 113 10.76 4.92 2.07
CA PHE A 113 11.05 4.06 0.93
C PHE A 113 12.46 3.50 1.07
N ASN A 114 12.61 2.18 0.98
CA ASN A 114 13.90 1.53 1.09
C ASN A 114 14.17 0.72 -0.18
N PHE A 115 15.16 1.15 -0.97
CA PHE A 115 15.53 0.48 -2.21
C PHE A 115 16.79 -0.35 -2.03
N LYS A 116 16.74 -1.60 -2.44
CA LYS A 116 17.87 -2.53 -2.46
C LYS A 116 18.24 -2.81 -3.91
N TYR A 117 19.49 -2.55 -4.25
CA TYR A 117 20.04 -2.72 -5.58
C TYR A 117 21.49 -3.17 -5.52
N ASP A 118 21.95 -3.82 -6.57
CA ASP A 118 23.34 -4.23 -6.69
C ASP A 118 24.09 -3.39 -7.71
N GLU A 119 25.31 -3.00 -7.35
CA GLU A 119 26.25 -2.40 -8.28
C GLU A 119 27.31 -3.45 -8.65
N ASN A 120 27.29 -3.90 -9.91
CA ASN A 120 28.27 -4.85 -10.49
C ASN A 120 28.33 -6.26 -9.87
N SER A 121 27.18 -6.80 -9.45
CA SER A 121 26.98 -8.21 -9.09
C SER A 121 27.85 -8.77 -7.94
N ARG A 122 28.34 -7.92 -7.04
CA ARG A 122 29.23 -8.33 -5.93
C ARG A 122 28.87 -7.71 -4.57
N ARG A 123 27.95 -6.74 -4.53
CA ARG A 123 27.58 -6.05 -3.29
C ARG A 123 26.17 -5.48 -3.38
N GLU A 124 25.36 -5.81 -2.38
CA GLU A 124 24.03 -5.25 -2.14
C GLU A 124 24.16 -3.88 -1.47
N TYR A 125 23.51 -2.89 -2.06
CA TYR A 125 23.38 -1.54 -1.52
C TYR A 125 21.95 -1.28 -1.13
N THR A 126 21.78 -0.58 -0.01
CA THR A 126 20.47 -0.16 0.49
C THR A 126 20.42 1.36 0.55
N LYS A 127 19.42 1.95 -0.10
CA LYS A 127 19.18 3.39 -0.13
C LYS A 127 17.79 3.69 0.42
N GLY A 128 17.78 4.22 1.65
CA GLY A 128 16.57 4.76 2.28
C GLY A 128 16.30 6.19 1.81
N SER A 129 15.02 6.53 1.62
CA SER A 129 14.57 7.88 1.29
C SER A 129 13.18 8.15 1.87
N VAL A 130 12.83 9.42 2.00
CA VAL A 130 11.46 9.86 2.26
C VAL A 130 10.84 10.22 0.92
N GLY A 131 9.64 9.71 0.68
CA GLY A 131 8.90 9.91 -0.56
C GLY A 131 7.55 10.58 -0.38
N LEU A 132 7.03 11.07 -1.49
CA LEU A 132 5.67 11.58 -1.65
C LEU A 132 4.81 10.50 -2.34
N PRO A 133 4.19 9.59 -1.58
CA PRO A 133 3.26 8.63 -2.14
C PRO A 133 1.97 9.31 -2.60
N LEU A 134 1.52 8.96 -3.80
CA LEU A 134 0.23 9.34 -4.37
C LEU A 134 -0.51 8.07 -4.78
N GLN A 135 -1.81 7.97 -4.50
CA GLN A 135 -2.58 6.80 -4.87
C GLN A 135 -4.00 7.16 -5.30
N SER A 136 -4.47 6.52 -6.36
CA SER A 136 -5.87 6.49 -6.76
C SER A 136 -6.39 5.06 -6.74
N LYS A 137 -7.61 4.84 -6.26
CA LYS A 137 -8.30 3.55 -6.30
C LYS A 137 -9.65 3.69 -6.98
N ILE A 138 -9.88 2.93 -8.04
CA ILE A 138 -11.18 2.77 -8.69
C ILE A 138 -11.81 1.49 -8.12
N ARG A 139 -12.87 1.64 -7.34
CA ARG A 139 -13.53 0.57 -6.59
C ARG A 139 -14.88 0.22 -7.20
N PHE A 140 -15.07 -1.08 -7.41
CA PHE A 140 -16.33 -1.72 -7.74
C PHE A 140 -16.85 -2.47 -6.51
N ASN A 141 -17.89 -1.95 -5.87
CA ASN A 141 -18.51 -2.58 -4.70
C ASN A 141 -19.29 -3.81 -5.17
N ILE A 142 -18.86 -5.00 -4.76
CA ILE A 142 -19.61 -6.24 -5.00
C ILE A 142 -20.79 -6.32 -4.04
N ASN A 143 -20.57 -5.92 -2.79
CA ASN A 143 -21.58 -5.82 -1.75
C ASN A 143 -21.19 -4.70 -0.76
N LYS A 144 -21.94 -4.58 0.34
CA LYS A 144 -21.71 -3.54 1.36
C LYS A 144 -20.31 -3.61 2.01
N ASN A 145 -19.70 -4.79 2.05
CA ASN A 145 -18.49 -5.06 2.81
C ASN A 145 -17.29 -5.42 1.93
N VAL A 146 -17.48 -5.70 0.64
CA VAL A 146 -16.40 -6.17 -0.25
C VAL A 146 -16.41 -5.38 -1.56
N ALA A 147 -15.23 -4.90 -1.93
CA ALA A 147 -14.97 -4.25 -3.21
C ALA A 147 -13.75 -4.87 -3.90
N LEU A 148 -13.78 -4.87 -5.23
CA LEU A 148 -12.64 -5.15 -6.09
C LEU A 148 -12.31 -3.92 -6.90
N GLY A 149 -11.07 -3.74 -7.31
CA GLY A 149 -10.73 -2.52 -8.02
C GLY A 149 -9.36 -2.50 -8.67
N LEU A 150 -9.12 -1.37 -9.35
CA LEU A 150 -7.84 -1.00 -9.89
C LEU A 150 -7.21 0.06 -9.00
N GLN A 151 -5.96 -0.12 -8.63
CA GLN A 151 -5.17 0.92 -7.98
C GLN A 151 -4.08 1.44 -8.92
N LEU A 152 -3.83 2.73 -8.79
CA LEU A 152 -2.69 3.42 -9.37
C LEU A 152 -1.95 4.06 -8.21
N HIS A 153 -0.80 3.49 -7.83
CA HIS A 153 0.04 4.01 -6.77
C HIS A 153 1.35 4.55 -7.35
N SER A 154 1.90 5.60 -6.78
CA SER A 154 3.24 6.07 -7.09
C SER A 154 3.93 6.56 -5.83
N ASN A 155 5.25 6.49 -5.82
CA ASN A 155 6.07 7.01 -4.72
C ASN A 155 7.23 7.80 -5.33
N ILE A 156 7.15 9.13 -5.24
CA ILE A 156 8.15 10.04 -5.79
C ILE A 156 9.19 10.31 -4.70
N ASN A 157 10.44 9.90 -4.91
CA ASN A 157 11.50 10.02 -3.91
C ASN A 157 12.89 10.14 -4.57
N SER A 158 13.93 10.40 -3.76
CA SER A 158 15.32 10.57 -4.24
C SER A 158 16.10 9.27 -4.45
N ALA A 159 15.56 8.13 -4.04
CA ALA A 159 16.16 6.81 -4.29
C ALA A 159 15.81 6.34 -5.70
N THR A 160 14.54 6.07 -5.96
CA THR A 160 13.98 5.77 -7.28
C THR A 160 12.47 5.99 -7.24
N SER A 161 11.95 6.81 -8.15
CA SER A 161 10.51 7.02 -8.27
C SER A 161 9.86 5.78 -8.92
N ILE A 162 8.79 5.31 -8.30
CA ILE A 162 8.07 4.10 -8.74
C ILE A 162 6.61 4.40 -9.08
N TYR A 163 6.07 3.67 -10.04
CA TYR A 163 4.66 3.68 -10.44
C TYR A 163 4.12 2.26 -10.44
N GLN A 164 2.98 2.05 -9.80
CA GLN A 164 2.42 0.74 -9.48
C GLN A 164 0.93 0.65 -9.84
N PRO A 165 0.59 0.24 -11.07
CA PRO A 165 -0.76 -0.19 -11.40
C PRO A 165 -1.02 -1.62 -10.94
N GLY A 166 -2.22 -1.90 -10.45
CA GLY A 166 -2.64 -3.29 -10.26
C GLY A 166 -4.03 -3.45 -9.66
N ILE A 167 -4.34 -4.67 -9.26
CA ILE A 167 -5.67 -5.07 -8.78
C ILE A 167 -5.68 -5.25 -7.27
N PHE A 168 -6.77 -4.85 -6.61
CA PHE A 168 -6.91 -5.05 -5.17
C PHE A 168 -8.29 -5.60 -4.79
N VAL A 169 -8.30 -6.23 -3.62
CA VAL A 169 -9.51 -6.58 -2.87
C VAL A 169 -9.56 -5.70 -1.64
N GLN A 170 -10.73 -5.19 -1.30
CA GLN A 170 -10.95 -4.35 -0.14
C GLN A 170 -12.15 -4.85 0.67
N TRP A 171 -11.93 -5.01 1.98
CA TRP A 171 -12.97 -5.24 2.97
C TRP A 171 -13.30 -3.93 3.67
N ARG A 172 -14.58 -3.58 3.71
CA ARG A 172 -15.15 -2.43 4.42
C ARG A 172 -15.76 -2.89 5.74
N LEU A 173 -15.55 -2.09 6.77
CA LEU A 173 -15.91 -2.39 8.17
C LEU A 173 -16.84 -1.30 8.73
#